data_AF-A0A2S6S6R0-F1
#
_entry.id   AF-A0A2S6S6R0-F1
#
_cell.length_a   1.000
_cell.length_b   1.000
_cell.length_c   1.000
_cell.angle_alpha   90.00
_cell.angle_beta   90.00
_cell.angle_gamma   90.00
#
_symmetry.space_group_name_H-M   'P 1'
#
loop_
_entity.id
_entity.type
_entity.pdbx_description
1 polymer ?
#
loop_
_entity_poly.entity_id
_entity_poly.type
_entity_poly.pdbx_seq_one_letter_code
_entity_poly.pdbx_strand_id
1 'polypeptide(L)'
;RNNCMYNVGVYLKKRYPENGSPEKQEWERKMEHYNKKYMKPPCDSPEMVKTIASVKNKDYHYKCKDEPIFSFCNAKKCVTREFGVGDDAPVPEITEIRKYDSDPPIYFVSIGGDSVEVDDATLHDPEKFSLACMNQIGQPMMPVPRHIWRKLLIKHFANLKTVPAPASSKVDVQLREILAEYINKIPGKEIDDVLRGIAYTDEEGTTYFKFPKFWKYLLKTKSWAEKTYPKGKTIRLMETLFEVEEKTKKLAGKNNRVMIMKTIKLDRPNPRINERQKEPWE
;
A
#
# COMPACT_ATOMS: atom_id res chain seq x y z
N ARG A 1 31.87 -38.00 9.64
CA ARG A 1 32.91 -36.98 9.95
C ARG A 1 33.22 -36.10 8.73
N ASN A 2 33.72 -36.67 7.63
CA ASN A 2 34.11 -35.89 6.43
C ASN A 2 32.96 -35.08 5.81
N ASN A 3 31.74 -35.63 5.74
CA ASN A 3 30.56 -34.86 5.31
C ASN A 3 30.21 -33.67 6.22
N CYS A 4 30.45 -33.79 7.53
CA CYS A 4 30.27 -32.66 8.45
C CYS A 4 31.28 -31.56 8.13
N MET A 5 32.57 -31.93 8.01
CA MET A 5 33.63 -30.98 7.66
C MET A 5 33.45 -30.35 6.28
N TYR A 6 32.93 -31.09 5.30
CA TYR A 6 32.58 -30.53 4.00
C TYR A 6 31.59 -29.37 4.14
N ASN A 7 30.50 -29.58 4.89
CA ASN A 7 29.49 -28.56 5.12
C ASN A 7 30.02 -27.37 5.95
N VAL A 8 30.89 -27.63 6.93
CA VAL A 8 31.62 -26.55 7.64
C VAL A 8 32.47 -25.74 6.67
N GLY A 9 33.12 -26.40 5.71
CA GLY A 9 33.87 -25.75 4.64
C GLY A 9 33.01 -24.85 3.76
N VAL A 10 31.83 -25.33 3.33
CA VAL A 10 30.86 -24.53 2.56
C VAL A 10 30.47 -23.26 3.33
N TYR A 11 30.14 -23.39 4.62
CA TYR A 11 29.84 -22.24 5.49
C TYR A 11 31.00 -21.24 5.58
N LEU A 12 32.22 -21.74 5.82
CA LEU A 12 33.40 -20.89 5.97
C LEU A 12 33.76 -20.18 4.66
N LYS A 13 33.60 -20.82 3.51
CA LYS A 13 33.85 -20.21 2.19
C LYS A 13 32.82 -19.14 1.84
N LYS A 14 31.55 -19.33 2.21
CA LYS A 14 30.51 -18.28 2.13
C LYS A 14 30.80 -17.09 3.05
N ARG A 15 31.22 -17.37 4.30
CA ARG A 15 31.50 -16.33 5.30
C ARG A 15 32.81 -15.56 5.07
N TYR A 16 33.80 -16.22 4.49
CA TYR A 16 35.14 -15.67 4.22
C TYR A 16 35.50 -15.91 2.74
N PRO A 17 34.84 -15.19 1.80
CA PRO A 17 35.03 -15.40 0.38
C PRO A 17 36.43 -14.95 -0.06
N GLU A 18 37.01 -15.67 -1.02
CA GLU A 18 38.36 -15.42 -1.55
C GLU A 18 38.51 -14.04 -2.23
N ASN A 19 37.40 -13.41 -2.61
CA ASN A 19 37.39 -12.17 -3.39
C ASN A 19 37.57 -10.90 -2.54
N GLY A 20 37.53 -11.01 -1.21
CA GLY A 20 37.49 -9.87 -0.28
C GLY A 20 38.74 -9.67 0.59
N SER A 21 39.75 -10.54 0.49
CA SER A 21 40.98 -10.43 1.29
C SER A 21 42.21 -10.93 0.50
N PRO A 22 43.39 -10.25 0.59
CA PRO A 22 44.62 -10.69 -0.08
C PRO A 22 45.16 -12.04 0.43
N GLU A 23 44.75 -12.46 1.63
CA GLU A 23 45.08 -13.76 2.19
C GLU A 23 44.19 -14.84 1.57
N LYS A 24 44.63 -15.34 0.40
CA LYS A 24 43.96 -16.32 -0.48
C LYS A 24 43.41 -17.61 0.15
N GLN A 25 43.47 -17.83 1.47
CA GLN A 25 43.21 -19.13 2.12
C GLN A 25 42.61 -19.05 3.54
N GLU A 26 41.97 -17.95 3.94
CA GLU A 26 41.48 -17.81 5.33
C GLU A 26 40.40 -18.85 5.71
N TRP A 27 39.53 -19.24 4.78
CA TRP A 27 38.53 -20.27 5.04
C TRP A 27 39.16 -21.67 5.24
N GLU A 28 40.26 -21.99 4.55
CA GLU A 28 41.01 -23.24 4.70
C GLU A 28 41.66 -23.33 6.09
N ARG A 29 42.33 -22.27 6.52
CA ARG A 29 42.92 -22.18 7.86
C ARG A 29 41.87 -22.33 8.95
N LYS A 30 40.69 -21.73 8.76
CA LYS A 30 39.56 -21.90 9.69
C LYS A 30 39.00 -23.31 9.69
N MET A 31 38.99 -24.02 8.55
CA MET A 31 38.59 -25.42 8.53
C MET A 31 39.48 -26.28 9.43
N GLU A 32 40.80 -26.07 9.41
CA GLU A 32 41.72 -26.78 10.32
C GLU A 32 41.45 -26.45 11.80
N HIS A 33 41.22 -25.17 12.10
CA HIS A 33 40.86 -24.74 13.45
C HIS A 33 39.55 -25.41 13.92
N TYR A 34 38.54 -25.45 13.07
CA TYR A 34 37.24 -26.04 13.39
C TYR A 34 37.32 -27.56 13.52
N ASN A 35 38.15 -28.21 12.70
CA ASN A 35 38.43 -29.63 12.83
C ASN A 35 39.01 -29.95 14.21
N LYS A 36 40.07 -29.26 14.62
CA LYS A 36 40.71 -29.45 15.94
C LYS A 36 39.76 -29.14 17.11
N LYS A 37 38.91 -28.13 16.97
CA LYS A 37 38.05 -27.64 18.05
C LYS A 37 36.77 -28.46 18.24
N TYR A 38 36.10 -28.85 17.15
CA TYR A 38 34.74 -29.38 17.20
C TYR A 38 34.62 -30.85 16.77
N MET A 39 35.56 -31.37 15.98
CA MET A 39 35.49 -32.76 15.52
C MET A 39 36.12 -33.69 16.56
N LYS A 40 35.35 -34.70 16.98
CA LYS A 40 35.79 -35.72 17.94
C LYS A 40 35.51 -37.12 17.37
N PRO A 41 36.53 -37.89 16.95
CA PRO A 41 37.93 -37.48 16.76
C PRO A 41 38.12 -36.51 15.57
N PRO A 42 39.22 -35.71 15.56
CA PRO A 42 39.56 -34.88 14.42
C PRO A 42 39.71 -35.68 13.13
N CYS A 43 39.41 -35.07 11.99
CA CYS A 43 39.83 -35.54 10.67
C CYS A 43 41.35 -35.50 10.55
N ASP A 44 41.93 -36.55 9.98
CA ASP A 44 43.36 -36.62 9.73
C ASP A 44 43.76 -35.71 8.56
N SER A 45 45.07 -35.52 8.35
CA SER A 45 45.57 -34.64 7.29
C SER A 45 45.10 -35.08 5.89
N PRO A 46 45.15 -36.38 5.51
CA PRO A 46 44.63 -36.83 4.21
C PRO A 46 43.13 -36.56 4.01
N GLU A 47 42.29 -36.78 5.03
CA GLU A 47 40.85 -36.50 4.98
C GLU A 47 40.57 -35.00 4.81
N MET A 48 41.31 -34.16 5.54
CA MET A 48 41.18 -32.71 5.45
C MET A 48 41.56 -32.17 4.07
N VAL A 49 42.69 -32.61 3.51
CA VAL A 49 43.14 -32.20 2.17
C VAL A 49 42.11 -32.56 1.10
N LYS A 50 41.56 -33.79 1.14
CA LYS A 50 40.50 -34.22 0.22
C LYS A 50 39.23 -33.40 0.36
N THR A 51 38.84 -33.10 1.60
CA THR A 51 37.63 -32.33 1.89
C THR A 51 37.77 -30.88 1.40
N ILE A 52 38.91 -30.24 1.68
CA ILE A 52 39.23 -28.88 1.21
C ILE A 52 39.21 -28.82 -0.32
N ALA A 53 39.85 -29.78 -1.00
CA ALA A 53 39.83 -29.86 -2.46
C ALA A 53 38.39 -29.98 -3.01
N SER A 54 37.54 -30.75 -2.34
CA SER A 54 36.13 -30.91 -2.74
C SER A 54 35.32 -29.61 -2.56
N VAL A 55 35.63 -28.80 -1.54
CA VAL A 55 34.97 -27.50 -1.27
C VAL A 55 35.51 -26.40 -2.19
N LYS A 56 36.74 -26.53 -2.72
CA LYS A 56 37.33 -25.57 -3.66
C LYS A 56 36.58 -25.45 -4.98
N ASN A 57 35.93 -26.53 -5.43
CA ASN A 57 35.13 -26.55 -6.66
C ASN A 57 34.12 -25.39 -6.70
N LYS A 58 33.82 -24.88 -7.91
CA LYS A 58 32.95 -23.70 -8.10
C LYS A 58 31.48 -23.97 -7.73
N ASP A 59 31.01 -25.20 -7.92
CA ASP A 59 29.64 -25.62 -7.60
C ASP A 59 29.56 -26.28 -6.21
N TYR A 60 29.87 -25.53 -5.16
CA TYR A 60 29.88 -26.04 -3.78
C TYR A 60 28.59 -25.65 -3.05
N HIS A 61 27.85 -26.67 -2.59
CA HIS A 61 26.60 -26.48 -1.85
C HIS A 61 26.59 -27.34 -0.59
N TYR A 62 25.80 -26.94 0.40
CA TYR A 62 25.55 -27.81 1.55
C TYR A 62 24.96 -29.14 1.09
N LYS A 63 25.52 -30.24 1.59
CA LYS A 63 25.01 -31.61 1.39
C LYS A 63 23.82 -31.86 2.30
N CYS A 64 22.72 -31.14 2.05
CA CYS A 64 21.52 -31.16 2.91
C CYS A 64 20.82 -32.53 2.99
N LYS A 65 21.08 -33.41 2.03
CA LYS A 65 20.50 -34.76 1.96
C LYS A 65 21.38 -35.84 2.58
N ASP A 66 22.61 -35.49 2.98
CA ASP A 66 23.56 -36.43 3.55
C ASP A 66 23.64 -36.24 5.07
N GLU A 67 23.82 -37.35 5.80
CA GLU A 67 24.18 -37.29 7.21
C GLU A 67 25.57 -36.66 7.41
N PRO A 68 25.78 -35.86 8.48
CA PRO A 68 24.86 -35.66 9.60
C PRO A 68 23.85 -34.51 9.43
N ILE A 69 23.94 -33.68 8.38
CA ILE A 69 23.08 -32.48 8.28
C ILE A 69 21.63 -32.85 8.09
N PHE A 70 21.34 -33.91 7.33
CA PHE A 70 19.97 -34.33 7.04
C PHE A 70 19.11 -34.45 8.31
N SER A 71 19.61 -35.13 9.34
CA SER A 71 18.92 -35.30 10.63
C SER A 71 18.66 -34.00 11.41
N PHE A 72 19.38 -32.90 11.11
CA PHE A 72 19.23 -31.60 11.80
C PHE A 72 18.74 -30.48 10.87
N CYS A 73 18.40 -30.81 9.62
CA CYS A 73 18.09 -29.82 8.60
C CYS A 73 16.74 -29.14 8.87
N ASN A 74 16.75 -27.82 8.93
CA ASN A 74 15.53 -27.00 8.83
C ASN A 74 15.65 -26.09 7.62
N ALA A 75 15.18 -26.57 6.48
CA ALA A 75 15.29 -25.86 5.19
C ALA A 75 14.67 -24.46 5.23
N LYS A 76 13.49 -24.30 5.87
CA LYS A 76 12.81 -23.01 6.00
C LYS A 76 13.66 -21.98 6.74
N LYS A 77 14.28 -22.40 7.85
CA LYS A 77 15.19 -21.53 8.61
C LYS A 77 16.49 -21.29 7.85
N CYS A 78 17.00 -22.29 7.13
CA CYS A 78 18.27 -22.20 6.42
C CYS A 78 18.23 -21.14 5.30
N VAL A 79 17.14 -21.07 4.53
CA VAL A 79 16.99 -20.07 3.44
C VAL A 79 17.00 -18.63 3.96
N THR A 80 16.61 -18.40 5.21
CA THR A 80 16.61 -17.06 5.84
C THR A 80 17.94 -16.68 6.48
N ARG A 81 18.95 -17.56 6.47
CA ARG A 81 20.23 -17.33 7.15
C ARG A 81 21.23 -16.70 6.18
N GLU A 82 22.01 -15.74 6.67
CA GLU A 82 23.04 -15.00 5.92
C GLU A 82 24.01 -15.89 5.11
N PHE A 83 24.35 -17.07 5.61
CA PHE A 83 25.20 -18.05 4.90
C PHE A 83 24.44 -19.34 4.56
N GLY A 84 23.12 -19.24 4.41
CA GLY A 84 22.19 -20.32 4.15
C GLY A 84 22.21 -20.86 2.73
N VAL A 85 21.22 -21.66 2.37
CA VAL A 85 20.98 -22.09 0.97
C VAL A 85 20.07 -21.08 0.29
N GLY A 86 20.39 -20.71 -0.96
CA GLY A 86 19.78 -19.60 -1.68
C GLY A 86 20.84 -18.56 -2.05
N ASP A 87 20.65 -17.84 -3.14
CA ASP A 87 21.49 -16.69 -3.47
C ASP A 87 21.30 -15.62 -2.38
N ASP A 88 22.40 -15.02 -1.92
CA ASP A 88 22.48 -14.08 -0.78
C ASP A 88 21.75 -12.73 -1.05
N ALA A 89 20.73 -12.71 -1.91
CA ALA A 89 19.88 -11.56 -2.13
C ALA A 89 19.11 -11.25 -0.84
N PRO A 90 19.22 -10.03 -0.28
CA PRO A 90 18.38 -9.59 0.81
C PRO A 90 16.92 -9.81 0.40
N VAL A 91 16.22 -10.70 1.09
CA VAL A 91 14.79 -10.91 0.83
C VAL A 91 14.10 -9.62 1.27
N PRO A 92 13.45 -8.86 0.36
CA PRO A 92 12.76 -7.65 0.74
C PRO A 92 11.61 -8.04 1.70
N GLU A 93 11.72 -7.66 2.97
CA GLU A 93 10.69 -7.93 3.99
C GLU A 93 9.82 -6.69 4.19
N ILE A 94 8.50 -6.90 4.28
CA ILE A 94 7.55 -5.85 4.62
C ILE A 94 7.71 -5.51 6.11
N THR A 95 8.06 -4.27 6.39
CA THR A 95 8.26 -3.80 7.77
C THR A 95 7.00 -3.14 8.32
N GLU A 96 6.31 -2.36 7.50
CA GLU A 96 5.14 -1.57 7.89
C GLU A 96 4.14 -1.43 6.73
N ILE A 97 2.85 -1.37 7.08
CA ILE A 97 1.79 -0.93 6.16
C ILE A 97 1.11 0.27 6.80
N ARG A 98 0.97 1.34 6.02
CA ARG A 98 0.22 2.54 6.40
C ARG A 98 -0.94 2.72 5.45
N LYS A 99 -2.13 3.02 5.98
CA LYS A 99 -3.32 3.32 5.19
C LYS A 99 -3.49 4.83 5.10
N TYR A 100 -3.50 5.34 3.89
CA TYR A 100 -3.95 6.69 3.61
C TYR A 100 -5.48 6.72 3.56
N ASP A 101 -6.09 7.56 4.38
CA ASP A 101 -7.55 7.60 4.55
C ASP A 101 -8.25 8.40 3.42
N SER A 102 -7.97 8.01 2.18
CA SER A 102 -8.66 8.47 0.97
C SER A 102 -9.79 7.52 0.59
N ASP A 103 -10.65 7.93 -0.36
CA ASP A 103 -11.67 7.06 -0.93
C ASP A 103 -11.61 7.11 -2.49
N PRO A 104 -11.03 6.09 -3.15
CA PRO A 104 -10.61 4.79 -2.59
C PRO A 104 -9.35 4.86 -1.71
N PRO A 105 -9.17 3.93 -0.76
CA PRO A 105 -8.02 3.92 0.14
C PRO A 105 -6.72 3.59 -0.60
N ILE A 106 -5.65 4.28 -0.22
CA ILE A 106 -4.30 4.02 -0.73
C ILE A 106 -3.47 3.44 0.42
N TYR A 107 -2.57 2.50 0.10
CA TYR A 107 -1.67 1.89 1.07
C TYR A 107 -0.22 2.19 0.71
N PHE A 108 0.56 2.56 1.72
CA PHE A 108 2.00 2.70 1.64
C PHE A 108 2.65 1.53 2.38
N VAL A 109 3.40 0.71 1.66
CA VAL A 109 4.07 -0.48 2.21
C VAL A 109 5.56 -0.24 2.25
N SER A 110 6.15 -0.32 3.44
CA SER A 110 7.59 -0.15 3.63
C SER A 110 8.33 -1.47 3.44
N ILE A 111 9.32 -1.49 2.54
CA ILE A 111 10.11 -2.67 2.17
C ILE A 111 11.57 -2.26 2.08
N GLY A 112 12.44 -2.88 2.87
CA GLY A 112 13.90 -2.65 2.76
C GLY A 112 14.37 -1.21 2.98
N GLY A 113 13.52 -0.34 3.57
CA GLY A 113 13.78 1.10 3.73
C GLY A 113 13.07 1.98 2.71
N ASP A 114 12.62 1.41 1.59
CA ASP A 114 11.80 2.09 0.59
C ASP A 114 10.30 1.97 0.89
N SER A 115 9.47 2.69 0.14
CA SER A 115 8.01 2.69 0.27
C SER A 115 7.36 2.49 -1.09
N VAL A 116 6.42 1.54 -1.17
CA VAL A 116 5.62 1.25 -2.37
C VAL A 116 4.18 1.69 -2.14
N GLU A 117 3.63 2.50 -3.05
CA GLU A 117 2.24 2.96 -3.03
C GLU A 117 1.36 2.05 -3.87
N VAL A 118 0.27 1.51 -3.29
CA VAL A 118 -0.63 0.56 -3.95
C VAL A 118 -2.08 0.73 -3.52
N ASP A 119 -3.01 0.33 -4.40
CA ASP A 119 -4.42 0.17 -4.07
C ASP A 119 -4.72 -1.16 -3.34
N ASP A 120 -5.95 -1.35 -2.89
CA ASP A 120 -6.37 -2.55 -2.16
C ASP A 120 -6.25 -3.83 -2.99
N ALA A 121 -6.57 -3.77 -4.28
CA ALA A 121 -6.53 -4.91 -5.18
C ALA A 121 -5.10 -5.37 -5.47
N THR A 122 -4.18 -4.41 -5.59
CA THR A 122 -2.75 -4.62 -5.81
C THR A 122 -2.09 -5.11 -4.54
N LEU A 123 -2.43 -4.55 -3.37
CA LEU A 123 -1.91 -5.03 -2.09
C LEU A 123 -2.36 -6.46 -1.76
N HIS A 124 -3.60 -6.81 -2.06
CA HIS A 124 -4.15 -8.13 -1.72
C HIS A 124 -3.60 -9.26 -2.61
N ASP A 125 -3.16 -8.94 -3.84
CA ASP A 125 -2.60 -9.92 -4.78
C ASP A 125 -1.05 -9.87 -4.77
N PRO A 126 -0.36 -10.94 -4.33
CA PRO A 126 1.10 -10.93 -4.20
C PRO A 126 1.84 -10.76 -5.53
N GLU A 127 1.27 -11.21 -6.66
CA GLU A 127 1.89 -11.06 -7.98
C GLU A 127 1.79 -9.61 -8.45
N LYS A 128 0.61 -9.00 -8.29
CA LYS A 128 0.44 -7.57 -8.60
C LYS A 128 1.30 -6.69 -7.72
N PHE A 129 1.40 -7.04 -6.44
CA PHE A 129 2.26 -6.34 -5.50
C PHE A 129 3.75 -6.45 -5.89
N SER A 130 4.20 -7.63 -6.29
CA SER A 130 5.58 -7.83 -6.77
C SER A 130 5.88 -6.97 -8.00
N LEU A 131 4.94 -6.90 -8.95
CA LEU A 131 5.06 -5.99 -10.11
C LEU A 131 5.13 -4.52 -9.69
N ALA A 132 4.32 -4.10 -8.71
CA ALA A 132 4.38 -2.74 -8.18
C ALA A 132 5.73 -2.42 -7.52
N CYS A 133 6.30 -3.37 -6.76
CA CYS A 133 7.64 -3.24 -6.19
C CYS A 133 8.70 -3.11 -7.27
N MET A 134 8.65 -3.97 -8.30
CA MET A 134 9.58 -3.90 -9.43
C MET A 134 9.52 -2.54 -10.14
N ASN A 135 8.32 -1.98 -10.33
CA ASN A 135 8.14 -0.71 -11.04
C ASN A 135 8.54 0.52 -10.21
N GLN A 136 8.31 0.50 -8.89
CA GLN A 136 8.53 1.69 -8.04
C GLN A 136 9.91 1.69 -7.38
N ILE A 137 10.39 0.53 -6.93
CA ILE A 137 11.65 0.40 -6.17
C ILE A 137 12.70 -0.44 -6.90
N GLY A 138 12.43 -0.88 -8.15
CA GLY A 138 13.38 -1.62 -8.97
C GLY A 138 13.67 -3.04 -8.48
N GLN A 139 12.92 -3.53 -7.49
CA GLN A 139 13.14 -4.83 -6.86
C GLN A 139 11.85 -5.64 -6.82
N PRO A 140 11.78 -6.81 -7.49
CA PRO A 140 10.64 -7.70 -7.36
C PRO A 140 10.66 -8.41 -6.00
N MET A 141 9.48 -8.76 -5.50
CA MET A 141 9.37 -9.67 -4.36
C MET A 141 9.50 -11.12 -4.81
N MET A 142 10.10 -11.94 -3.96
CA MET A 142 10.10 -13.39 -4.14
C MET A 142 8.66 -13.94 -4.17
N PRO A 143 8.37 -14.99 -4.97
CA PRO A 143 7.04 -15.59 -5.02
C PRO A 143 6.58 -16.06 -3.63
N VAL A 144 5.44 -15.54 -3.17
CA VAL A 144 4.82 -15.91 -1.88
C VAL A 144 3.49 -16.63 -2.12
N PRO A 145 3.27 -17.83 -1.56
CA PRO A 145 1.97 -18.49 -1.62
C PRO A 145 0.86 -17.60 -1.02
N ARG A 146 -0.28 -17.49 -1.70
CA ARG A 146 -1.40 -16.61 -1.31
C ARG A 146 -1.85 -16.74 0.16
N HIS A 147 -1.81 -17.95 0.72
CA HIS A 147 -2.19 -18.16 2.12
C HIS A 147 -1.18 -17.56 3.12
N ILE A 148 0.12 -17.58 2.80
CA ILE A 148 1.16 -16.94 3.59
C ILE A 148 1.06 -15.43 3.46
N TRP A 149 0.83 -14.93 2.25
CA TRP A 149 0.60 -13.50 2.00
C TRP A 149 -0.53 -12.93 2.85
N ARG A 150 -1.69 -13.61 2.88
CA ARG A 150 -2.82 -13.20 3.72
C ARG A 150 -2.48 -13.18 5.21
N LYS A 151 -1.73 -14.15 5.71
CA LYS A 151 -1.27 -14.16 7.12
C LYS A 151 -0.34 -12.98 7.41
N LEU A 152 0.53 -12.63 6.47
CA LEU A 152 1.41 -11.47 6.57
C LEU A 152 0.57 -10.18 6.62
N LEU A 153 -0.38 -10.00 5.71
CA LEU A 153 -1.28 -8.84 5.73
C LEU A 153 -2.03 -8.74 7.05
N ILE A 154 -2.65 -9.82 7.55
CA ILE A 154 -3.35 -9.82 8.85
C ILE A 154 -2.44 -9.34 9.99
N LYS A 155 -1.18 -9.81 10.01
CA LYS A 155 -0.19 -9.39 11.02
C LYS A 155 0.10 -7.88 10.96
N HIS A 156 0.30 -7.32 9.76
CA HIS A 156 0.59 -5.89 9.63
C HIS A 156 -0.66 -5.01 9.81
N PHE A 157 -1.83 -5.50 9.42
CA PHE A 157 -3.10 -4.78 9.63
C PHE A 157 -3.49 -4.67 11.10
N ALA A 158 -3.01 -5.58 11.97
CA ALA A 158 -3.22 -5.48 13.41
C ALA A 158 -2.62 -4.21 14.03
N ASN A 159 -1.57 -3.65 13.41
CA ASN A 159 -0.91 -2.41 13.83
C ASN A 159 -0.93 -1.34 12.72
N LEU A 160 -1.99 -1.33 11.91
CA LEU A 160 -2.12 -0.43 10.77
C LEU A 160 -2.14 1.04 11.23
N LYS A 161 -1.15 1.81 10.80
CA LYS A 161 -1.16 3.26 11.02
C LYS A 161 -1.99 3.94 9.93
N THR A 162 -2.92 4.79 10.33
CA THR A 162 -3.70 5.61 9.41
C THR A 162 -3.03 6.97 9.25
N VAL A 163 -2.76 7.35 8.01
CA VAL A 163 -2.33 8.70 7.65
C VAL A 163 -3.58 9.48 7.23
N PRO A 164 -3.92 10.59 7.90
CA PRO A 164 -5.10 11.35 7.54
C PRO A 164 -4.91 12.00 6.17
N ALA A 165 -5.89 11.81 5.29
CA ALA A 165 -5.95 12.57 4.05
C ALA A 165 -6.46 14.00 4.32
N PRO A 166 -6.08 15.01 3.51
CA PRO A 166 -6.64 16.34 3.58
C PRO A 166 -8.17 16.28 3.55
N ALA A 167 -8.85 17.10 4.36
CA ALA A 167 -10.31 17.09 4.44
C ALA A 167 -10.97 17.23 3.05
N SER A 168 -10.41 18.06 2.16
CA SER A 168 -10.88 18.25 0.78
C SER A 168 -10.81 17.01 -0.12
N SER A 169 -10.00 16.01 0.23
CA SER A 169 -9.92 14.75 -0.52
C SER A 169 -10.99 13.74 -0.11
N LYS A 170 -11.71 13.99 0.99
CA LYS A 170 -12.77 13.10 1.46
C LYS A 170 -14.05 13.28 0.63
N VAL A 171 -14.72 12.17 0.34
CA VAL A 171 -15.90 12.12 -0.54
C VAL A 171 -17.07 12.91 0.03
N ASP A 172 -17.25 12.91 1.35
CA ASP A 172 -18.27 13.69 2.03
C ASP A 172 -18.03 15.20 1.84
N VAL A 173 -16.78 15.65 1.96
CA VAL A 173 -16.41 17.06 1.76
C VAL A 173 -16.56 17.45 0.29
N GLN A 174 -16.07 16.63 -0.66
CA GLN A 174 -16.24 16.89 -2.09
C GLN A 174 -17.72 16.96 -2.49
N LEU A 175 -18.53 15.99 -2.05
CA LEU A 175 -19.95 15.99 -2.35
C LEU A 175 -20.67 17.20 -1.74
N ARG A 176 -20.29 17.58 -0.50
CA ARG A 176 -20.80 18.78 0.17
C ARG A 176 -20.48 20.05 -0.62
N GLU A 177 -19.24 20.22 -1.07
CA GLU A 177 -18.80 21.38 -1.84
C GLU A 177 -19.54 21.49 -3.19
N ILE A 178 -19.65 20.38 -3.93
CA ILE A 178 -20.34 20.37 -5.23
C ILE A 178 -21.84 20.63 -5.04
N LEU A 179 -22.45 20.07 -4.00
CA LEU A 179 -23.85 20.28 -3.68
C LEU A 179 -24.09 21.74 -3.26
N ALA A 180 -23.21 22.30 -2.44
CA ALA A 180 -23.26 23.70 -2.05
C ALA A 180 -23.06 24.65 -3.25
N GLU A 181 -22.14 24.35 -4.17
CA GLU A 181 -22.00 25.10 -5.42
C GLU A 181 -23.27 25.00 -6.27
N TYR A 182 -23.81 23.80 -6.45
CA TYR A 182 -25.04 23.58 -7.22
C TYR A 182 -26.22 24.39 -6.66
N ILE A 183 -26.33 24.47 -5.34
CA ILE A 183 -27.42 25.18 -4.65
C ILE A 183 -27.23 26.70 -4.73
N ASN A 184 -26.01 27.20 -4.49
CA ASN A 184 -25.78 28.63 -4.27
C ASN A 184 -25.32 29.39 -5.52
N LYS A 185 -24.83 28.72 -6.57
CA LYS A 185 -24.30 29.39 -7.77
C LYS A 185 -25.36 30.19 -8.53
N ILE A 186 -26.55 29.61 -8.67
CA ILE A 186 -27.73 30.27 -9.25
C ILE A 186 -28.91 29.86 -8.37
N PRO A 187 -29.28 30.66 -7.36
CA PRO A 187 -30.45 30.34 -6.53
C PRO A 187 -31.74 30.60 -7.33
N GLY A 188 -32.63 29.63 -7.34
CA GLY A 188 -33.96 29.74 -7.94
C GLY A 188 -34.81 30.76 -7.17
N LYS A 189 -35.66 31.49 -7.88
CA LYS A 189 -36.56 32.49 -7.28
C LYS A 189 -37.90 31.87 -6.92
N GLU A 190 -38.34 30.88 -7.69
CA GLU A 190 -39.62 30.19 -7.52
C GLU A 190 -39.41 28.68 -7.43
N ILE A 191 -40.32 27.98 -6.74
CA ILE A 191 -40.25 26.52 -6.58
C ILE A 191 -40.25 25.76 -7.92
N ASP A 192 -40.86 26.33 -8.96
CA ASP A 192 -40.92 25.73 -10.29
C ASP A 192 -39.58 25.80 -11.05
N ASP A 193 -38.61 26.63 -10.62
CA ASP A 193 -37.25 26.68 -11.18
C ASP A 193 -36.50 25.34 -11.02
N VAL A 194 -36.93 24.51 -10.05
CA VAL A 194 -36.45 23.14 -9.85
C VAL A 194 -36.65 22.26 -11.09
N LEU A 195 -37.68 22.52 -11.90
CA LEU A 195 -37.92 21.81 -13.15
C LEU A 195 -36.86 22.12 -14.21
N ARG A 196 -36.34 23.35 -14.21
CA ARG A 196 -35.30 23.81 -15.14
C ARG A 196 -33.93 23.26 -14.73
N GLY A 197 -33.76 22.90 -13.46
CA GLY A 197 -32.54 22.32 -12.91
C GLY A 197 -31.75 23.30 -12.05
N ILE A 198 -32.43 24.31 -11.54
CA ILE A 198 -31.92 25.31 -10.59
C ILE A 198 -32.46 24.91 -9.21
N ALA A 199 -31.62 24.92 -8.18
CA ALA A 199 -32.07 24.62 -6.83
C ALA A 199 -32.85 25.81 -6.27
N TYR A 200 -33.97 25.56 -5.58
CA TYR A 200 -34.75 26.58 -4.90
C TYR A 200 -34.62 26.38 -3.39
N THR A 201 -34.37 27.45 -2.62
CA THR A 201 -34.33 27.40 -1.16
C THR A 201 -35.45 28.27 -0.62
N ASP A 202 -36.27 27.73 0.28
CA ASP A 202 -37.35 28.48 0.93
C ASP A 202 -36.84 29.36 2.07
N GLU A 203 -37.71 30.20 2.62
CA GLU A 203 -37.41 31.11 3.72
C GLU A 203 -37.02 30.38 5.01
N GLU A 204 -37.47 29.14 5.18
CA GLU A 204 -37.14 28.25 6.31
C GLU A 204 -35.74 27.63 6.18
N GLY A 205 -35.08 27.80 5.03
CA GLY A 205 -33.75 27.26 4.77
C GLY A 205 -33.76 25.81 4.29
N THR A 206 -34.87 25.34 3.73
CA THR A 206 -35.00 24.04 3.08
C THR A 206 -34.79 24.19 1.58
N THR A 207 -33.87 23.41 1.03
CA THR A 207 -33.54 23.41 -0.39
C THR A 207 -34.23 22.26 -1.12
N TYR A 208 -34.79 22.59 -2.29
CA TYR A 208 -35.48 21.69 -3.20
C TYR A 208 -34.71 21.64 -4.52
N PHE A 209 -34.47 20.43 -5.03
CA PHE A 209 -33.87 20.25 -6.36
C PHE A 209 -34.27 18.91 -6.97
N LYS A 210 -33.97 18.73 -8.26
CA LYS A 210 -34.20 17.45 -8.95
C LYS A 210 -32.91 16.66 -9.08
N PHE A 211 -32.90 15.44 -8.53
CA PHE A 211 -31.74 14.55 -8.62
C PHE A 211 -31.25 14.32 -10.06
N PRO A 212 -32.10 14.08 -11.09
CA PRO A 212 -31.60 13.92 -12.46
C PRO A 212 -30.87 15.15 -13.01
N LYS A 213 -31.19 16.35 -12.51
CA LYS A 213 -30.55 17.61 -12.91
C LYS A 213 -29.22 17.78 -12.18
N PHE A 214 -29.23 17.55 -10.87
CA PHE A 214 -28.01 17.51 -10.05
C PHE A 214 -27.01 16.47 -10.58
N TRP A 215 -27.44 15.25 -10.89
CA TRP A 215 -26.57 14.19 -11.42
C TRP A 215 -25.88 14.61 -12.72
N LYS A 216 -26.61 15.27 -13.64
CA LYS A 216 -26.00 15.82 -14.87
C LYS A 216 -25.00 16.92 -14.58
N TYR A 217 -25.26 17.76 -13.58
CA TYR A 217 -24.32 18.80 -13.14
C TYR A 217 -23.07 18.18 -12.51
N LEU A 218 -23.24 17.21 -11.60
CA LEU A 218 -22.17 16.48 -10.92
C LEU A 218 -21.21 15.83 -11.93
N LEU A 219 -21.73 15.11 -12.94
CA LEU A 219 -20.90 14.51 -13.99
C LEU A 219 -20.16 15.56 -14.85
N LYS A 220 -20.74 16.75 -15.07
CA LYS A 220 -20.08 17.83 -15.81
C LYS A 220 -18.88 18.43 -15.08
N THR A 221 -18.87 18.38 -13.74
CA THR A 221 -17.73 18.91 -12.96
C THR A 221 -16.44 18.11 -13.18
N LYS A 222 -16.51 16.88 -13.71
CA LYS A 222 -15.40 15.91 -13.85
C LYS A 222 -14.68 15.53 -12.55
N SER A 223 -15.08 16.09 -11.41
CA SER A 223 -14.53 15.80 -10.09
C SER A 223 -15.10 14.52 -9.48
N TRP A 224 -16.26 14.06 -9.96
CA TRP A 224 -16.94 12.89 -9.42
C TRP A 224 -16.57 11.60 -10.17
N ALA A 225 -15.98 10.63 -9.45
CA ALA A 225 -15.59 9.34 -10.01
C ALA A 225 -16.79 8.41 -10.22
N GLU A 226 -17.49 8.53 -11.36
CA GLU A 226 -18.72 7.78 -11.67
C GLU A 226 -18.57 6.25 -11.53
N LYS A 227 -17.40 5.70 -11.90
CA LYS A 227 -17.12 4.26 -11.76
C LYS A 227 -17.13 3.80 -10.30
N THR A 228 -16.65 4.65 -9.38
CA THR A 228 -16.56 4.36 -7.95
C THR A 228 -17.84 4.71 -7.20
N TYR A 229 -18.55 5.74 -7.67
CA TYR A 229 -19.79 6.26 -7.09
C TYR A 229 -20.90 6.35 -8.15
N PRO A 230 -21.48 5.21 -8.55
CA PRO A 230 -22.59 5.20 -9.49
C PRO A 230 -23.81 5.91 -8.88
N LYS A 231 -24.79 6.19 -9.75
CA LYS A 231 -26.01 6.95 -9.41
C LYS A 231 -26.66 6.52 -8.08
N GLY A 232 -26.87 5.22 -7.88
CA GLY A 232 -27.51 4.70 -6.66
C GLY A 232 -26.67 4.89 -5.40
N LYS A 233 -25.34 4.72 -5.49
CA LYS A 233 -24.43 4.95 -4.36
C LYS A 233 -24.40 6.42 -3.97
N THR A 234 -24.45 7.32 -4.95
CA THR A 234 -24.49 8.77 -4.72
C THR A 234 -25.78 9.21 -4.03
N ILE A 235 -26.95 8.69 -4.44
CA ILE A 235 -28.23 8.97 -3.75
C ILE A 235 -28.13 8.56 -2.27
N ARG A 236 -27.66 7.34 -2.01
CA ARG A 236 -27.50 6.84 -0.63
C ARG A 236 -26.52 7.68 0.20
N LEU A 237 -25.43 8.14 -0.41
CA LEU A 237 -24.48 9.05 0.25
C LEU A 237 -25.17 10.38 0.60
N MET A 238 -25.99 10.92 -0.29
CA MET A 238 -26.75 12.14 -0.02
C MET A 238 -27.75 11.95 1.13
N GLU A 239 -28.50 10.85 1.13
CA GLU A 239 -29.41 10.48 2.21
C GLU A 239 -28.69 10.33 3.56
N THR A 240 -27.54 9.65 3.57
CA THR A 240 -26.80 9.33 4.81
C THR A 240 -26.02 10.51 5.36
N LEU A 241 -25.41 11.33 4.50
CA LEU A 241 -24.50 12.41 4.91
C LEU A 241 -25.19 13.75 5.07
N PHE A 242 -26.25 14.02 4.31
CA PHE A 242 -26.93 15.32 4.29
C PHE A 242 -28.43 15.23 4.54
N GLU A 243 -28.92 14.06 4.98
CA GLU A 243 -30.33 13.83 5.33
C GLU A 243 -31.28 14.22 4.17
N VAL A 244 -30.85 13.96 2.92
CA VAL A 244 -31.67 14.26 1.74
C VAL A 244 -32.83 13.28 1.67
N GLU A 245 -34.06 13.80 1.55
CA GLU A 245 -35.27 13.00 1.38
C GLU A 245 -35.87 13.18 -0.01
N GLU A 246 -36.31 12.09 -0.65
CA GLU A 246 -37.10 12.16 -1.89
C GLU A 246 -38.60 12.26 -1.55
N LYS A 247 -39.23 13.40 -1.87
CA LYS A 247 -40.68 13.59 -1.73
C LYS A 247 -41.33 13.91 -3.07
N THR A 248 -42.64 13.65 -3.16
CA THR A 248 -43.46 14.06 -4.30
C THR A 248 -44.10 15.41 -4.00
N LYS A 249 -43.85 16.42 -4.83
CA LYS A 249 -44.42 17.77 -4.70
C LYS A 249 -45.10 18.17 -6.01
N LYS A 250 -46.23 18.88 -5.92
CA LYS A 250 -46.94 19.40 -7.10
C LYS A 250 -46.22 20.67 -7.57
N LEU A 251 -45.61 20.60 -8.75
CA LEU A 251 -44.88 21.70 -9.41
C LEU A 251 -45.48 21.94 -10.80
N ALA A 252 -45.72 23.19 -11.17
CA ALA A 252 -46.40 23.56 -12.41
C ALA A 252 -47.64 22.69 -12.73
N GLY A 253 -48.46 22.41 -11.70
CA GLY A 253 -49.68 21.60 -11.82
C GLY A 253 -49.50 20.08 -11.88
N LYS A 254 -48.27 19.55 -11.93
CA LYS A 254 -47.98 18.09 -12.02
C LYS A 254 -47.21 17.59 -10.80
N ASN A 255 -47.44 16.32 -10.42
CA ASN A 255 -46.67 15.66 -9.37
C ASN A 255 -45.25 15.36 -9.86
N ASN A 256 -44.26 15.87 -9.15
CA ASN A 256 -42.85 15.72 -9.48
C ASN A 256 -42.10 15.20 -8.26
N ARG A 257 -41.18 14.25 -8.48
CA ARG A 257 -40.23 13.83 -7.46
C ARG A 257 -39.15 14.89 -7.29
N VAL A 258 -38.93 15.32 -6.06
CA VAL A 258 -37.96 16.33 -5.66
C VAL A 258 -37.15 15.83 -4.48
N MET A 259 -35.87 16.18 -4.46
CA MET A 259 -35.00 16.00 -3.33
C MET A 259 -35.13 17.20 -2.42
N ILE A 260 -35.24 16.96 -1.12
CA ILE A 260 -35.43 17.96 -0.08
C ILE A 260 -34.32 17.78 0.96
N MET A 261 -33.69 18.88 1.34
CA MET A 261 -32.64 18.86 2.36
C MET A 261 -32.52 20.22 3.04
N LYS A 262 -31.86 20.27 4.19
CA LYS A 262 -31.46 21.54 4.80
C LYS A 262 -30.39 22.22 3.94
N THR A 263 -30.52 23.54 3.73
CA THR A 263 -29.61 24.29 2.88
C THR A 263 -28.17 24.27 3.40
N ILE A 264 -27.20 24.17 2.49
CA ILE A 264 -25.78 24.27 2.80
C ILE A 264 -25.31 25.66 2.38
N LYS A 265 -24.98 26.50 3.36
CA LYS A 265 -24.36 27.80 3.09
C LYS A 265 -22.87 27.59 2.77
N LEU A 266 -22.39 28.23 1.71
CA LEU A 266 -20.95 28.36 1.46
C LEU A 266 -20.40 29.44 2.40
N ASP A 267 -19.46 29.06 3.27
CA ASP A 267 -18.59 30.06 3.90
C ASP A 267 -17.76 30.67 2.77
N ARG A 268 -18.07 31.93 2.41
CA ARG A 268 -17.22 32.66 1.46
C ARG A 268 -15.83 32.75 2.09
N PRO A 269 -14.75 32.39 1.37
CA PRO A 269 -13.40 32.70 1.82
C PRO A 269 -13.35 34.19 2.16
N ASN A 270 -12.82 34.52 3.33
CA ASN A 270 -12.62 35.90 3.74
C ASN A 270 -11.96 36.64 2.56
N PRO A 271 -12.58 37.68 1.97
CA PRO A 271 -11.91 38.41 0.92
C PRO A 271 -10.61 38.92 1.54
N ARG A 272 -9.47 38.52 0.98
CA ARG A 272 -8.21 39.17 1.31
C ARG A 272 -8.38 40.61 0.89
N ILE A 273 -8.75 41.46 1.83
CA ILE A 273 -8.56 42.89 1.72
C ILE A 273 -7.05 43.04 1.78
N ASN A 274 -6.40 42.95 0.62
CA ASN A 274 -5.08 43.52 0.49
C ASN A 274 -5.30 45.01 0.68
N GLU A 275 -5.05 45.51 1.89
CA GLU A 275 -4.81 46.94 2.06
C GLU A 275 -3.70 47.28 1.07
N ARG A 276 -4.06 47.95 -0.03
CA ARG A 276 -3.08 48.68 -0.80
C ARG A 276 -2.48 49.66 0.19
N GLN A 277 -1.24 49.42 0.62
CA GLN A 277 -0.46 50.52 1.17
C GLN A 277 -0.53 51.62 0.12
N LYS A 278 -1.07 52.78 0.51
CA LYS A 278 -0.99 53.95 -0.35
C LYS A 278 0.46 54.13 -0.73
N GLU A 279 0.73 54.13 -2.02
CA GLU A 279 2.07 54.44 -2.49
C GLU A 279 2.43 55.85 -1.99
N PRO A 280 3.70 56.15 -1.69
CA PRO A 280 4.12 57.40 -1.06
C PRO A 280 3.79 58.71 -1.81
N TRP A 281 3.04 58.64 -2.90
CA TRP A 281 2.64 59.76 -3.75
C TRP A 281 1.12 59.87 -4.00
N GLU A 282 0.27 59.16 -3.23
CA GLU A 282 -1.19 59.41 -3.14
C GLU A 282 -1.64 60.04 -1.81
#